data_AF-A0A553WI74-F1
#
_entry.id   AF-A0A553WI74-F1
#
_cell.length_a   1.000
_cell.length_b   1.000
_cell.length_c   1.000
_cell.angle_alpha   90.00
_cell.angle_beta   90.00
_cell.angle_gamma   90.00
#
_symmetry.space_group_name_H-M   'P 1'
#
loop_
_entity.id
_entity.type
_entity.pdbx_description
1 polymer ?
#
loop_
_entity_poly.entity_id
_entity_poly.type
_entity_poly.pdbx_seq_one_letter_code
_entity_poly.pdbx_strand_id
1 'polypeptide(L)'
;MRPLTIALVLSASFLSSPISANDSDSLSASPFGVVEIAADEASKLEMPKLEFTEGLEDAKNYDKYYYFRRDETDFATAYADITECDGYARALVSSYKYQEAPYPYAGTLAGAAGGMIANAMMAAIFVPGEKRRMRRVNMRQCMGFKGYERIGLNKELWETFNFEEGTGAEEEESRLRALKLQALVASKAAATEKVLPR
;
A
#
# COMPACT_ATOMS: atom_id res chain seq x y z
N MET A 1 51.88 52.17 -30.32
CA MET A 1 50.97 53.01 -29.52
C MET A 1 49.52 52.74 -29.91
N ARG A 2 48.81 51.95 -29.10
CA ARG A 2 47.37 52.02 -28.78
C ARG A 2 47.11 50.92 -27.72
N PRO A 3 46.42 51.23 -26.61
CA PRO A 3 46.50 50.44 -25.39
C PRO A 3 45.58 49.21 -25.41
N LEU A 4 46.12 48.10 -24.90
CA LEU A 4 45.44 46.83 -24.68
C LEU A 4 44.71 46.90 -23.32
N THR A 5 43.39 46.98 -23.33
CA THR A 5 42.58 46.95 -22.11
C THR A 5 42.39 45.50 -21.68
N ILE A 6 43.09 45.09 -20.61
CA ILE A 6 42.96 43.78 -19.99
C ILE A 6 41.73 43.82 -19.07
N ALA A 7 40.67 43.09 -19.44
CA ALA A 7 39.53 42.85 -18.56
C ALA A 7 39.83 41.65 -17.65
N LEU A 8 39.97 41.92 -16.35
CA LEU A 8 40.16 40.94 -15.30
C LEU A 8 38.81 40.28 -14.99
N VAL A 9 38.60 39.04 -15.44
CA VAL A 9 37.42 38.23 -15.08
C VAL A 9 37.69 37.57 -13.73
N LEU A 10 37.03 38.03 -12.67
CA LEU A 10 36.98 37.31 -11.40
C LEU A 10 36.18 36.01 -11.59
N SER A 11 36.86 34.86 -11.52
CA SER A 11 36.22 33.57 -11.40
C SER A 11 35.67 33.40 -9.99
N ALA A 12 34.35 33.46 -9.83
CA ALA A 12 33.68 33.06 -8.60
C ALA A 12 33.77 31.52 -8.48
N SER A 13 34.58 31.05 -7.54
CA SER A 13 34.64 29.64 -7.15
C SER A 13 33.32 29.24 -6.49
N PHE A 14 32.44 28.58 -7.24
CA PHE A 14 31.29 27.89 -6.67
C PHE A 14 31.81 26.68 -5.89
N LEU A 15 31.79 26.77 -4.57
CA LEU A 15 31.89 25.62 -3.68
C LEU A 15 30.62 24.77 -3.89
N SER A 16 30.72 23.72 -4.72
CA SER A 16 29.75 22.64 -4.72
C SER A 16 29.87 21.89 -3.40
N SER A 17 28.95 22.15 -2.48
CA SER A 17 28.70 21.23 -1.37
C SER A 17 28.27 19.87 -1.96
N PRO A 18 28.77 18.74 -1.45
CA PRO A 18 28.20 17.45 -1.79
C PRO A 18 26.77 17.41 -1.23
N ILE A 19 25.80 17.23 -2.12
CA ILE A 19 24.46 16.80 -1.73
C ILE A 19 24.63 15.37 -1.24
N SER A 20 24.75 15.16 0.07
CA SER A 20 24.53 13.86 0.67
C SER A 20 23.03 13.57 0.59
N ALA A 21 22.64 12.90 -0.49
CA ALA A 21 21.31 12.34 -0.64
C ALA A 21 21.18 11.13 0.29
N ASN A 22 20.53 11.32 1.44
CA ASN A 22 19.89 10.22 2.17
C ASN A 22 18.49 10.05 1.56
N ASP A 23 18.42 9.52 0.33
CA ASP A 23 17.20 9.48 -0.49
C ASP A 23 16.14 8.48 0.02
N SER A 24 16.48 7.61 0.99
CA SER A 24 15.57 6.60 1.54
C SER A 24 14.42 7.17 2.36
N ASP A 25 14.57 8.34 2.99
CA ASP A 25 13.51 9.01 3.76
C ASP A 25 12.47 9.71 2.87
N SER A 26 12.87 10.16 1.68
CA SER A 26 11.99 10.94 0.79
C SER A 26 10.87 10.13 0.15
N LEU A 27 11.04 8.80 0.04
CA LEU A 27 10.08 7.90 -0.61
C LEU A 27 8.87 7.56 0.26
N SER A 28 8.94 7.83 1.57
CA SER A 28 7.94 7.41 2.57
C SER A 28 7.18 8.57 3.21
N ALA A 29 7.61 9.82 3.03
CA ALA A 29 6.99 11.00 3.66
C ALA A 29 5.49 11.15 3.30
N SER A 30 4.62 10.76 4.23
CA SER A 30 3.16 10.85 4.10
C SER A 30 2.69 12.32 4.10
N PRO A 31 1.83 12.74 3.15
CA PRO A 31 1.22 14.07 3.16
C PRO A 31 0.10 14.21 4.21
N PHE A 32 -0.28 13.12 4.90
CA PHE A 32 -1.40 13.10 5.86
C PHE A 32 -0.95 13.17 7.33
N GLY A 33 0.34 13.35 7.58
CA GLY A 33 0.93 13.38 8.93
C GLY A 33 1.47 12.02 9.37
N VAL A 34 2.21 12.02 10.48
CA VAL A 34 2.84 10.82 11.04
C VAL A 34 1.85 10.10 11.96
N VAL A 35 1.66 8.80 11.76
CA VAL A 35 0.96 7.97 12.73
C VAL A 35 1.91 7.73 13.88
N GLU A 36 1.66 8.37 15.03
CA GLU A 36 2.48 8.18 16.22
C GLU A 36 2.31 6.74 16.75
N ILE A 37 3.42 6.01 16.83
CA ILE A 37 3.50 4.68 17.42
C ILE A 37 4.64 4.67 18.43
N ALA A 38 4.44 4.00 19.56
CA ALA A 38 5.47 3.89 20.58
C ALA A 38 6.68 3.14 20.02
N ALA A 39 7.89 3.62 20.31
CA ALA A 39 9.13 3.04 19.79
C ALA A 39 9.34 1.57 20.22
N ASP A 40 8.73 1.16 21.34
CA ASP A 40 8.79 -0.21 21.87
C ASP A 40 7.64 -1.11 21.38
N GLU A 41 6.74 -0.62 20.53
CA GLU A 41 5.60 -1.42 20.08
C GLU A 41 6.06 -2.65 19.26
N ALA A 42 7.11 -2.48 18.45
CA ALA A 42 7.68 -3.56 17.66
C ALA A 42 8.24 -4.73 18.49
N SER A 43 8.62 -4.50 19.75
CA SER A 43 9.16 -5.55 20.62
C SER A 43 8.07 -6.31 21.38
N LYS A 44 6.84 -5.77 21.43
CA LYS A 44 5.66 -6.42 22.01
C LYS A 44 4.97 -7.36 21.03
N LEU A 45 5.30 -7.25 19.74
CA LEU A 45 4.72 -8.06 18.67
C LEU A 45 5.58 -9.29 18.40
N GLU A 46 4.93 -10.42 18.18
CA GLU A 46 5.58 -11.65 17.73
C GLU A 46 5.70 -11.64 16.20
N MET A 47 6.89 -11.97 15.68
CA MET A 47 7.13 -12.06 14.25
C MET A 47 6.40 -13.28 13.68
N PRO A 48 5.49 -13.11 12.70
CA PRO A 48 4.85 -14.24 12.03
C PRO A 48 5.86 -15.14 11.32
N LYS A 49 5.55 -16.42 11.20
CA LYS A 49 6.36 -17.36 10.41
C LYS A 49 6.22 -17.03 8.92
N LEU A 50 7.35 -16.96 8.21
CA LEU A 50 7.38 -16.63 6.78
C LEU A 50 8.00 -17.75 5.93
N GLU A 51 8.72 -18.67 6.55
CA GLU A 51 9.40 -19.77 5.87
C GLU A 51 8.42 -20.90 5.55
N PHE A 52 8.40 -21.31 4.29
CA PHE A 52 7.62 -22.44 3.79
C PHE A 52 8.29 -23.08 2.59
N THR A 53 7.90 -24.32 2.31
CA THR A 53 8.25 -25.00 1.05
C THR A 53 7.15 -24.72 0.05
N GLU A 54 7.49 -24.05 -1.05
CA GLU A 54 6.54 -23.69 -2.09
C GLU A 54 5.94 -24.92 -2.79
N GLY A 55 4.62 -25.01 -2.77
CA GLY A 55 3.84 -25.97 -3.55
C GLY A 55 3.42 -25.43 -4.91
N LEU A 56 2.93 -26.32 -5.78
CA LEU A 56 2.45 -25.96 -7.13
C LEU A 56 1.27 -24.97 -7.14
N GLU A 57 0.50 -24.91 -6.05
CA GLU A 57 -0.65 -23.99 -5.91
C GLU A 57 -0.23 -22.61 -5.41
N ASP A 58 0.87 -22.48 -4.68
CA ASP A 58 1.31 -21.20 -4.11
C ASP A 58 1.69 -20.21 -5.21
N ALA A 59 2.49 -20.65 -6.18
CA ALA A 59 2.93 -19.84 -7.31
C ALA A 59 1.76 -19.19 -8.08
N LYS A 60 0.63 -19.90 -8.19
CA LYS A 60 -0.57 -19.41 -8.89
C LYS A 60 -1.33 -18.36 -8.09
N ASN A 61 -1.14 -18.34 -6.77
CA ASN A 61 -1.88 -17.49 -5.86
C ASN A 61 -1.08 -16.29 -5.33
N TYR A 62 0.15 -16.07 -5.82
CA TYR A 62 0.97 -14.93 -5.41
C TYR A 62 0.46 -13.55 -5.83
N ASP A 63 -0.53 -13.45 -6.73
CA ASP A 63 -1.29 -12.20 -6.93
C ASP A 63 -2.20 -11.87 -5.72
N LYS A 64 -2.46 -12.86 -4.86
CA LYS A 64 -3.32 -12.75 -3.69
C LYS A 64 -2.55 -12.82 -2.37
N TYR A 65 -1.64 -13.79 -2.25
CA TYR A 65 -0.92 -14.09 -1.01
C TYR A 65 0.54 -13.67 -1.15
N TYR A 66 0.86 -12.55 -0.52
CA TYR A 66 2.18 -11.95 -0.51
C TYR A 66 2.33 -11.03 0.69
N TYR A 67 3.57 -10.72 1.05
CA TYR A 67 3.89 -9.66 2.00
C TYR A 67 4.80 -8.62 1.34
N PHE A 68 4.85 -7.44 1.96
CA PHE A 68 5.74 -6.36 1.55
C PHE A 68 7.01 -6.41 2.38
N ARG A 69 8.16 -6.06 1.78
CA ARG A 69 9.43 -5.86 2.47
C ARG A 69 10.14 -4.64 1.90
N ARG A 70 10.81 -3.85 2.74
CA ARG A 70 11.77 -2.85 2.30
C ARG A 70 12.99 -2.89 3.20
N ASP A 71 14.17 -3.01 2.59
CA ASP A 71 15.43 -3.03 3.33
C ASP A 71 15.63 -1.70 4.07
N GLU A 72 16.38 -1.74 5.18
CA GLU A 72 16.74 -0.57 5.99
C GLU A 72 15.56 0.27 6.49
N THR A 73 14.36 -0.30 6.53
CA THR A 73 13.16 0.41 6.98
C THR A 73 12.83 0.02 8.42
N ASP A 74 12.71 1.00 9.30
CA ASP A 74 12.29 0.76 10.67
C ASP A 74 10.77 0.51 10.78
N PHE A 75 10.36 -0.03 11.92
CA PHE A 75 8.97 -0.39 12.18
C PHE A 75 8.00 0.81 12.13
N ALA A 76 8.40 1.98 12.66
CA ALA A 76 7.50 3.14 12.71
C ALA A 76 7.24 3.68 11.30
N THR A 77 8.28 3.77 10.48
CA THR A 77 8.17 4.13 9.05
C THR A 77 7.31 3.12 8.29
N ALA A 78 7.57 1.81 8.46
CA ALA A 78 6.76 0.78 7.82
C ALA A 78 5.28 0.82 8.25
N TYR A 79 5.01 1.14 9.51
CA TYR A 79 3.65 1.26 10.02
C TYR A 79 2.94 2.48 9.46
N ALA A 80 3.61 3.64 9.38
CA ALA A 80 3.08 4.83 8.73
C ALA A 80 2.75 4.56 7.25
N ASP A 81 3.67 3.90 6.52
CA ASP A 81 3.47 3.56 5.11
C ASP A 81 2.28 2.63 4.89
N ILE A 82 2.19 1.55 5.66
CA ILE A 82 1.12 0.54 5.52
C ILE A 82 -0.24 1.11 5.90
N THR A 83 -0.31 1.91 6.96
CA THR A 83 -1.57 2.54 7.39
C THR A 83 -2.03 3.60 6.40
N GLU A 84 -1.13 4.40 5.84
CA GLU A 84 -1.44 5.34 4.76
C GLU A 84 -1.96 4.61 3.53
N CYS A 85 -1.26 3.56 3.09
CA CYS A 85 -1.69 2.77 1.93
C CYS A 85 -3.02 2.04 2.17
N ASP A 86 -3.30 1.54 3.38
CA ASP A 86 -4.61 0.97 3.73
C ASP A 86 -5.71 2.03 3.66
N GLY A 87 -5.46 3.24 4.18
CA GLY A 87 -6.36 4.37 4.09
C GLY A 87 -6.67 4.75 2.63
N TYR A 88 -5.63 4.84 1.79
CA TYR A 88 -5.77 5.10 0.36
C TYR A 88 -6.57 4.00 -0.35
N ALA A 89 -6.24 2.73 -0.07
CA ALA A 89 -6.92 1.59 -0.67
C ALA A 89 -8.42 1.56 -0.32
N ARG A 90 -8.78 1.88 0.93
CA ARG A 90 -10.18 1.97 1.39
C ARG A 90 -10.93 3.13 0.74
N ALA A 91 -10.30 4.31 0.67
CA ALA A 91 -10.91 5.50 0.08
C ALA A 91 -11.26 5.29 -1.39
N LEU A 92 -10.35 4.70 -2.17
CA LEU A 92 -10.59 4.40 -3.59
C LEU A 92 -11.64 3.30 -3.82
N VAL A 93 -11.82 2.37 -2.88
CA VAL A 93 -12.87 1.36 -2.96
C VAL A 93 -14.27 1.97 -2.73
N SER A 94 -14.36 3.06 -1.96
CA SER A 94 -15.63 3.70 -1.60
C SER A 94 -16.31 4.45 -2.76
N SER A 95 -15.59 4.72 -3.86
CA SER A 95 -16.08 5.44 -5.04
C SER A 95 -16.80 4.55 -6.05
N TYR A 96 -16.79 3.21 -5.89
CA TYR A 96 -17.65 2.30 -6.65
C TYR A 96 -19.11 2.45 -6.17
N LYS A 97 -19.75 3.57 -6.50
CA LYS A 97 -21.15 3.86 -6.18
C LYS A 97 -21.96 4.05 -7.45
N TYR A 98 -23.12 3.38 -7.46
CA TYR A 98 -24.29 3.60 -8.31
C TYR A 98 -24.10 3.43 -9.82
N GLN A 99 -24.66 2.35 -10.38
CA GLN A 99 -25.07 2.38 -11.78
C GLN A 99 -26.43 3.10 -11.82
N GLU A 100 -26.51 4.22 -12.55
CA GLU A 100 -27.78 4.92 -12.76
C GLU A 100 -28.79 4.01 -13.46
N ALA A 101 -30.07 4.13 -13.10
CA ALA A 101 -31.12 3.36 -13.75
C ALA A 101 -31.17 3.72 -15.25
N PRO A 102 -31.21 2.72 -16.17
CA PRO A 102 -31.20 2.99 -17.59
C PRO A 102 -32.42 3.81 -18.03
N TYR A 103 -32.22 4.76 -18.95
CA TYR A 103 -33.30 5.51 -19.60
C TYR A 103 -34.23 4.54 -20.35
N PRO A 104 -35.59 4.70 -20.31
CA PRO A 104 -36.37 5.84 -19.80
C PRO A 104 -36.79 5.74 -18.32
N TYR A 105 -36.29 4.75 -17.58
CA TYR A 105 -36.68 4.55 -16.18
C TYR A 105 -35.93 5.49 -15.23
N ALA A 106 -34.86 6.13 -15.69
CA ALA A 106 -34.17 7.22 -15.02
C ALA A 106 -35.16 8.31 -14.57
N GLY A 107 -35.35 8.47 -13.26
CA GLY A 107 -36.25 9.48 -12.67
C GLY A 107 -37.68 9.01 -12.34
N THR A 108 -38.05 7.76 -12.65
CA THR A 108 -39.35 7.20 -12.24
C THR A 108 -39.26 6.54 -10.85
N LEU A 109 -40.36 6.50 -10.08
CA LEU A 109 -40.39 5.79 -8.78
C LEU A 109 -40.06 4.29 -8.95
N ALA A 110 -40.52 3.70 -10.07
CA ALA A 110 -40.21 2.32 -10.44
C ALA A 110 -38.73 2.13 -10.83
N GLY A 111 -38.12 3.11 -11.51
CA GLY A 111 -36.69 3.11 -11.81
C GLY A 111 -35.81 3.39 -10.59
N ALA A 112 -36.29 4.19 -9.63
CA ALA A 112 -35.62 4.40 -8.35
C ALA A 112 -35.67 3.13 -7.48
N ALA A 113 -36.85 2.52 -7.32
CA ALA A 113 -37.02 1.29 -6.56
C ALA A 113 -36.33 0.09 -7.23
N GLY A 114 -36.56 -0.11 -8.53
CA GLY A 114 -35.93 -1.16 -9.33
C GLY A 114 -34.42 -0.99 -9.44
N GLY A 115 -33.95 0.26 -9.61
CA GLY A 115 -32.53 0.61 -9.58
C GLY A 115 -31.89 0.35 -8.23
N MET A 116 -32.56 0.66 -7.12
CA MET A 116 -32.07 0.34 -5.77
C MET A 116 -32.00 -1.17 -5.52
N ILE A 117 -33.01 -1.94 -5.91
CA ILE A 117 -33.04 -3.41 -5.73
C ILE A 117 -31.98 -4.07 -6.61
N ALA A 118 -31.88 -3.67 -7.89
CA ALA A 118 -30.87 -4.20 -8.80
C ALA A 118 -29.45 -3.81 -8.37
N ASN A 119 -29.22 -2.57 -7.95
CA ASN A 119 -27.91 -2.16 -7.40
C ASN A 119 -27.60 -2.90 -6.09
N ALA A 120 -28.57 -3.11 -5.21
CA ALA A 120 -28.38 -3.90 -3.98
C ALA A 120 -28.02 -5.35 -4.30
N MET A 121 -28.68 -5.96 -5.30
CA MET A 121 -28.41 -7.34 -5.71
C MET A 121 -27.05 -7.48 -6.41
N MET A 122 -26.69 -6.55 -7.29
CA MET A 122 -25.37 -6.51 -7.93
C MET A 122 -24.25 -6.20 -6.92
N ALA A 123 -24.52 -5.32 -5.95
CA ALA A 123 -23.61 -5.04 -4.85
C ALA A 123 -23.48 -6.24 -3.89
N ALA A 124 -24.51 -7.06 -3.71
CA ALA A 124 -24.38 -8.27 -2.91
C ALA A 124 -23.51 -9.33 -3.62
N ILE A 125 -23.57 -9.42 -4.95
CA ILE A 125 -22.92 -10.48 -5.73
C ILE A 125 -21.47 -10.12 -6.13
N PHE A 126 -21.25 -8.95 -6.75
CA PHE A 126 -19.98 -8.65 -7.40
C PHE A 126 -19.04 -7.78 -6.56
N VAL A 127 -19.62 -6.91 -5.73
CA VAL A 127 -18.84 -5.93 -4.98
C VAL A 127 -17.92 -6.56 -3.93
N PRO A 128 -18.25 -7.65 -3.21
CA PRO A 128 -17.30 -8.22 -2.25
C PRO A 128 -16.02 -8.72 -2.91
N GLY A 129 -16.11 -9.39 -4.05
CA GLY A 129 -14.94 -9.90 -4.79
C GLY A 129 -14.10 -8.76 -5.36
N GLU A 130 -14.75 -7.78 -5.98
CA GLU A 130 -14.07 -6.64 -6.59
C GLU A 130 -13.47 -5.70 -5.53
N LYS A 131 -14.11 -5.50 -4.38
CA LYS A 131 -13.55 -4.73 -3.25
C LYS A 131 -12.23 -5.33 -2.79
N ARG A 132 -12.17 -6.65 -2.58
CA ARG A 132 -10.93 -7.34 -2.22
C ARG A 132 -9.86 -7.17 -3.30
N ARG A 133 -10.24 -7.30 -4.57
CA ARG A 133 -9.32 -7.13 -5.71
C ARG A 133 -8.75 -5.71 -5.76
N MET A 134 -9.62 -4.70 -5.70
CA MET A 134 -9.25 -3.29 -5.72
C MET A 134 -8.37 -2.93 -4.52
N ARG A 135 -8.69 -3.39 -3.30
CA ARG A 135 -7.82 -3.20 -2.15
C ARG A 135 -6.42 -3.77 -2.40
N ARG A 136 -6.30 -5.01 -2.90
CA ARG A 136 -5.00 -5.61 -3.22
C ARG A 136 -4.23 -4.79 -4.26
N VAL A 137 -4.87 -4.40 -5.36
CA VAL A 137 -4.26 -3.59 -6.42
C VAL A 137 -3.78 -2.24 -5.87
N ASN A 138 -4.63 -1.54 -5.11
CA ASN A 138 -4.30 -0.24 -4.54
C ASN A 138 -3.15 -0.34 -3.53
N MET A 139 -3.16 -1.36 -2.67
CA MET A 139 -2.06 -1.63 -1.74
C MET A 139 -0.75 -1.90 -2.49
N ARG A 140 -0.78 -2.72 -3.56
CA ARG A 140 0.43 -2.98 -4.37
C ARG A 140 0.97 -1.72 -5.01
N GLN A 141 0.11 -0.89 -5.58
CA GLN A 141 0.52 0.34 -6.25
C GLN A 141 1.15 1.32 -5.25
N CYS A 142 0.48 1.54 -4.11
CA CYS A 142 0.94 2.48 -3.09
C CYS A 142 2.25 2.02 -2.44
N MET A 143 2.32 0.77 -1.98
CA MET A 143 3.53 0.21 -1.37
C MET A 143 4.67 0.10 -2.38
N GLY A 144 4.38 -0.27 -3.64
CA GLY A 144 5.38 -0.33 -4.71
C GLY A 144 5.95 1.04 -5.06
N PHE A 145 5.14 2.10 -5.02
CA PHE A 145 5.62 3.48 -5.18
C PHE A 145 6.56 3.90 -4.04
N LYS A 146 6.25 3.49 -2.81
CA LYS A 146 7.09 3.69 -1.61
C LYS A 146 8.34 2.80 -1.58
N GLY A 147 8.59 2.01 -2.63
CA GLY A 147 9.81 1.21 -2.78
C GLY A 147 9.77 -0.15 -2.09
N TYR A 148 8.61 -0.62 -1.64
CA TYR A 148 8.48 -1.96 -1.08
C TYR A 148 8.49 -3.02 -2.18
N GLU A 149 9.23 -4.08 -1.93
CA GLU A 149 9.21 -5.31 -2.69
C GLU A 149 8.04 -6.18 -2.25
N ARG A 150 7.60 -7.06 -3.14
CA ARG A 150 6.50 -7.97 -2.90
C ARG A 150 7.01 -9.41 -2.96
N ILE A 151 6.76 -10.19 -1.92
CA ILE A 151 7.29 -11.55 -1.80
C ILE A 151 6.11 -12.52 -1.61
N GLY A 152 6.10 -13.59 -2.39
CA GLY A 152 5.03 -14.59 -2.34
C GLY A 152 5.03 -15.35 -1.01
N LEU A 153 3.84 -15.64 -0.50
CA LEU A 153 3.64 -16.41 0.73
C LEU A 153 2.51 -17.40 0.51
N ASN A 154 2.54 -18.55 1.19
CA ASN A 154 1.38 -19.44 1.16
C ASN A 154 0.19 -18.79 1.89
N LYS A 155 -1.01 -19.23 1.57
CA LYS A 155 -2.25 -18.69 2.13
C LYS A 155 -2.28 -18.78 3.66
N GLU A 156 -1.92 -19.94 4.21
CA GLU A 156 -2.08 -20.22 5.64
C GLU A 156 -1.22 -19.30 6.51
N LEU A 157 0.04 -19.06 6.10
CA LEU A 157 0.91 -18.11 6.82
C LEU A 157 0.43 -16.67 6.60
N TRP A 158 -0.01 -16.34 5.39
CA TRP A 158 -0.53 -15.00 5.09
C TRP A 158 -1.72 -14.62 5.98
N GLU A 159 -2.66 -15.54 6.22
CA GLU A 159 -3.85 -15.33 7.05
C GLU A 159 -3.53 -15.13 8.55
N THR A 160 -2.31 -15.43 9.00
CA THR A 160 -1.93 -15.20 10.42
C THR A 160 -1.72 -13.73 10.77
N PHE A 161 -1.45 -12.88 9.78
CA PHE A 161 -1.15 -11.45 10.00
C PHE A 161 -1.82 -10.51 8.97
N ASN A 162 -2.62 -11.04 8.06
CA ASN A 162 -3.40 -10.25 7.11
C ASN A 162 -4.90 -10.49 7.29
N PHE A 163 -5.69 -9.65 6.64
CA PHE A 163 -7.14 -9.75 6.60
C PHE A 163 -7.66 -9.53 5.18
N GLU A 164 -8.85 -10.05 4.90
CA GLU A 164 -9.58 -9.77 3.67
C GLU A 164 -10.85 -9.00 3.97
N GLU A 165 -11.04 -7.85 3.30
CA GLU A 165 -12.30 -7.12 3.41
C GLU A 165 -13.43 -7.91 2.74
N GLY A 166 -14.41 -8.34 3.53
CA GLY A 166 -15.47 -9.22 3.08
C GLY A 166 -16.71 -8.52 2.53
N THR A 167 -17.87 -9.04 2.90
CA THR A 167 -19.16 -8.35 2.73
C THR A 167 -19.34 -7.19 3.72
N GLY A 168 -18.50 -7.13 4.76
CA GLY A 168 -18.43 -6.05 5.75
C GLY A 168 -17.01 -5.50 5.89
N ALA A 169 -16.89 -4.37 6.58
CA ALA A 169 -15.60 -3.83 6.97
C ALA A 169 -14.98 -4.70 8.06
N GLU A 170 -13.66 -4.92 7.99
CA GLU A 170 -12.90 -5.50 9.11
C GLU A 170 -13.04 -4.59 10.34
N GLU A 171 -13.19 -5.21 11.50
CA GLU A 171 -13.27 -4.50 12.79
C GLU A 171 -11.97 -3.72 13.03
N GLU A 172 -12.09 -2.47 13.51
CA GLU A 172 -10.97 -1.53 13.49
C GLU A 172 -9.80 -1.99 14.38
N GLU A 173 -10.07 -2.61 15.53
CA GLU A 173 -9.01 -3.14 16.39
C GLU A 173 -8.25 -4.30 15.71
N SER A 174 -8.99 -5.26 15.15
CA SER A 174 -8.44 -6.37 14.36
C SER A 174 -7.58 -5.87 13.20
N ARG A 175 -8.08 -4.88 12.46
CA ARG A 175 -7.36 -4.23 11.36
C ARG A 175 -6.05 -3.62 11.84
N LEU A 176 -6.09 -2.74 12.85
CA LEU A 176 -4.90 -2.06 13.34
C LEU A 176 -3.86 -3.07 13.85
N ARG A 177 -4.29 -4.15 14.51
CA ARG A 177 -3.42 -5.26 14.91
C ARG A 177 -2.74 -5.91 13.71
N ALA A 178 -3.48 -6.22 12.65
CA ALA A 178 -2.93 -6.80 11.44
C ALA A 178 -1.97 -5.83 10.71
N LEU A 179 -2.28 -4.54 10.65
CA LEU A 179 -1.40 -3.54 10.04
C LEU A 179 -0.08 -3.41 10.81
N LYS A 180 -0.09 -3.51 12.14
CA LYS A 180 1.13 -3.57 12.96
C LYS A 180 1.98 -4.80 12.62
N LEU A 181 1.36 -5.98 12.51
CA LEU A 181 2.10 -7.20 12.13
C LEU A 181 2.65 -7.12 10.71
N GLN A 182 1.90 -6.56 9.76
CA GLN A 182 2.37 -6.32 8.40
C GLN A 182 3.56 -5.35 8.39
N ALA A 183 3.56 -4.31 9.23
CA ALA A 183 4.69 -3.39 9.39
C ALA A 183 5.92 -4.05 10.02
N LEU A 184 5.71 -4.93 11.00
CA LEU A 184 6.78 -5.74 11.58
C LEU A 184 7.42 -6.64 10.51
N VAL A 185 6.62 -7.33 9.72
CA VAL A 185 7.09 -8.15 8.59
C VAL A 185 7.82 -7.27 7.58
N ALA A 186 7.25 -6.12 7.21
CA ALA A 186 7.81 -5.26 6.19
C ALA A 186 9.13 -4.60 6.55
N SER A 187 9.40 -4.40 7.84
CA SER A 187 10.65 -3.83 8.37
C SER A 187 11.72 -4.88 8.72
N LYS A 188 11.31 -6.10 9.10
CA LYS A 188 12.24 -7.11 9.66
C LYS A 188 12.35 -8.41 8.86
N ALA A 189 11.49 -8.65 7.87
CA ALA A 189 11.60 -9.86 7.06
C ALA A 189 12.95 -9.89 6.34
N ALA A 190 13.56 -11.07 6.29
CA ALA A 190 14.84 -11.24 5.64
C ALA A 190 14.75 -11.03 4.12
N ALA A 191 15.89 -10.69 3.52
CA ALA A 191 16.07 -10.70 2.07
C ALA A 191 15.67 -12.07 1.47
N THR A 192 15.16 -12.09 0.24
CA THR A 192 14.68 -13.31 -0.44
C THR A 192 14.89 -13.11 -1.93
N GLU A 193 15.40 -14.14 -2.61
CA GLU A 193 15.71 -14.09 -4.04
C GLU A 193 14.45 -13.98 -4.91
N LYS A 194 13.30 -14.45 -4.42
CA LYS A 194 12.03 -14.51 -5.13
C LYS A 194 11.16 -13.27 -4.88
N VAL A 195 11.57 -12.16 -5.47
CA VAL A 195 10.77 -10.93 -5.53
C VAL A 195 9.77 -11.02 -6.68
N LEU A 196 8.51 -10.75 -6.39
CA LEU A 196 7.44 -10.73 -7.39
C LEU A 196 7.50 -9.43 -8.21
N PRO A 197 7.10 -9.46 -9.49
CA PRO A 197 7.05 -8.25 -10.31
C PRO A 197 6.09 -7.22 -9.71
N ARG A 198 6.42 -5.95 -9.92
CA ARG A 198 5.60 -4.81 -9.53
C ARG A 198 4.37 -4.70 -10.42
#